data_AF-A0A2V6LGX5-F1
#
_entry.id   AF-A0A2V6LGX5-F1
#
_cell.length_a   1.000
_cell.length_b   1.000
_cell.length_c   1.000
_cell.angle_alpha   90.00
_cell.angle_beta   90.00
_cell.angle_gamma   90.00
#
_symmetry.space_group_name_H-M   'P 1'
#
loop_
_entity.id
_entity.type
_entity.pdbx_description
1 polymer ?
#
loop_
_entity_poly.entity_id
_entity_poly.type
_entity_poly.pdbx_seq_one_letter_code
_entity_poly.pdbx_strand_id
1 'polypeptide(L)'
;MSACLLAVLSLVYQGVICGHIALSHIRRNISLRGHGIAVAGLAIGCISILLWLILITPILGIATSKLGNTTAIDKSMHVQADVQAIKTQLQLYESMNGFFPATEQGLQALVTQPQNDPHPTRWYQLFKELPKDPWGSDYIYRNPGLKNPGGYDLYSAGPDRQADTADDDWGGG
;
A
#
# COMPACT_ATOMS: atom_id res chain seq x y z
N MET A 1 -4.14 -8.09 -12.99
CA MET A 1 -2.86 -8.70 -13.47
C MET A 1 -2.93 -10.22 -13.62
N SER A 2 -3.58 -10.96 -12.70
CA SER A 2 -3.61 -12.44 -12.72
C SER A 2 -4.26 -13.08 -13.97
N ALA A 3 -5.41 -12.59 -14.46
CA ALA A 3 -6.11 -13.21 -15.60
C ALA A 3 -5.36 -13.10 -16.94
N CYS A 4 -4.71 -11.97 -17.20
CA CYS A 4 -3.90 -11.77 -18.40
C CYS A 4 -2.66 -12.68 -18.40
N LEU A 5 -2.05 -12.86 -17.23
CA LEU A 5 -0.91 -13.73 -17.04
C LEU A 5 -1.25 -15.20 -17.33
N LEU A 6 -2.40 -15.66 -16.83
CA LEU A 6 -2.90 -17.02 -17.06
C LEU A 6 -3.27 -17.26 -18.54
N ALA A 7 -3.82 -16.25 -19.22
CA ALA A 7 -4.13 -16.33 -20.64
C ALA A 7 -2.87 -16.49 -21.50
N VAL A 8 -1.81 -15.73 -21.19
CA VAL A 8 -0.52 -15.84 -21.91
C VAL A 8 0.13 -17.20 -21.67
N LEU A 9 0.13 -17.70 -20.43
CA LEU A 9 0.63 -19.04 -20.12
C LEU A 9 -0.13 -20.14 -20.86
N SER A 10 -1.47 -20.05 -20.94
CA SER A 10 -2.29 -21.01 -21.67
C SER A 10 -1.95 -21.05 -23.17
N LEU A 11 -1.81 -19.89 -23.80
CA LEU A 11 -1.50 -19.78 -25.23
C LEU A 11 -0.11 -20.36 -25.57
N VAL A 12 0.89 -20.06 -24.73
CA VAL A 12 2.26 -20.56 -24.92
C VAL A 12 2.32 -22.08 -24.69
N TYR A 13 1.60 -22.58 -23.68
CA TYR A 13 1.52 -24.02 -23.38
C TYR A 13 0.86 -24.80 -24.53
N GLN A 14 -0.24 -24.30 -25.08
CA GLN A 14 -0.91 -24.91 -26.24
C GLN A 14 -0.01 -24.95 -27.49
N GLY A 15 0.80 -23.90 -27.71
CA GLY A 15 1.77 -23.83 -28.80
C GLY A 15 2.85 -24.92 -28.70
N VAL A 16 3.41 -25.15 -27.51
CA VAL A 16 4.42 -26.19 -27.27
C VAL A 16 3.82 -27.60 -27.40
N ILE A 17 2.62 -27.83 -26.88
CA ILE A 17 1.93 -29.13 -27.03
C ILE A 17 1.68 -29.44 -28.51
N CYS A 18 1.16 -28.48 -29.27
CA CYS A 18 0.90 -28.66 -30.70
C CYS A 18 2.21 -28.95 -31.47
N GLY A 19 3.29 -28.24 -31.15
CA GLY A 19 4.62 -28.50 -31.70
C GLY A 19 5.15 -29.89 -31.39
N HIS A 20 4.96 -30.38 -30.15
CA HIS A 20 5.39 -31.72 -29.77
C HIS A 20 4.57 -32.83 -30.46
N ILE A 21 3.25 -32.66 -30.56
CA ILE A 21 2.37 -33.60 -31.26
C ILE A 21 2.72 -33.64 -32.76
N ALA A 22 2.91 -32.47 -33.38
CA ALA A 22 3.33 -32.37 -34.77
C ALA A 22 4.67 -33.09 -35.01
N LEU A 23 5.65 -32.91 -34.12
CA LEU A 23 6.94 -33.60 -34.19
C LEU A 23 6.80 -35.13 -34.02
N SER A 24 5.90 -35.59 -33.15
CA SER A 24 5.60 -37.02 -32.93
C SER A 24 4.96 -37.68 -34.16
N HIS A 25 4.12 -36.95 -34.89
CA HIS A 25 3.52 -37.41 -36.14
C HIS A 25 4.53 -37.44 -37.30
N ILE A 26 5.34 -36.39 -37.43
CA ILE A 26 6.36 -36.27 -38.48
C ILE A 26 7.45 -37.34 -38.31
N ARG A 27 7.83 -37.68 -37.07
CA ARG A 27 8.79 -38.77 -36.78
C ARG A 27 8.28 -40.15 -37.21
N ARG A 28 6.97 -40.39 -37.18
CA ARG A 28 6.37 -41.67 -37.59
C ARG A 28 6.24 -41.83 -39.11
N ASN A 29 6.33 -40.74 -39.88
CA ASN A 29 6.16 -40.76 -41.33
C ASN A 29 7.36 -40.10 -42.02
N ILE A 30 8.40 -40.90 -42.31
CA ILE A 30 9.73 -40.49 -42.82
C ILE A 30 9.70 -39.72 -44.16
N SER A 31 8.57 -39.74 -44.88
CA SER A 31 8.39 -38.99 -46.14
C SER A 31 8.20 -37.47 -45.97
N LEU A 32 7.99 -36.96 -44.75
CA LEU A 32 7.71 -35.54 -44.52
C LEU A 32 9.00 -34.72 -44.37
N ARG A 33 9.28 -33.90 -45.39
CA ARG A 33 10.43 -32.98 -45.53
C ARG A 33 10.46 -31.81 -44.52
N GLY A 34 9.58 -31.82 -43.50
CA GLY A 34 9.31 -30.72 -42.56
C GLY A 34 9.91 -30.85 -41.16
N HIS A 35 10.76 -31.85 -40.90
CA HIS A 35 11.38 -32.09 -39.59
C HIS A 35 12.11 -30.86 -39.01
N GLY A 36 12.82 -30.10 -39.85
CA GLY A 36 13.57 -28.92 -39.40
C GLY A 36 12.68 -27.81 -38.86
N ILE A 37 11.52 -27.58 -39.48
CA ILE A 37 10.58 -26.52 -39.09
C ILE A 37 9.87 -26.88 -37.77
N ALA A 38 9.51 -28.16 -37.59
CA ALA A 38 8.89 -28.63 -36.35
C ALA A 38 9.84 -28.56 -35.15
N VAL A 39 11.13 -28.90 -35.35
CA VAL A 39 12.15 -28.79 -34.30
C VAL A 39 12.46 -27.34 -33.98
N ALA A 40 12.55 -26.47 -34.99
CA ALA A 40 12.76 -25.04 -34.79
C ALA A 40 11.61 -24.39 -33.98
N GLY A 41 10.35 -24.74 -34.30
CA GLY A 41 9.19 -24.24 -33.58
C GLY A 41 9.16 -24.66 -32.12
N LEU A 42 9.53 -25.92 -31.83
CA LEU A 42 9.62 -26.43 -30.45
C LEU A 42 10.75 -25.72 -29.66
N ALA A 43 11.91 -25.55 -30.28
CA ALA A 43 13.04 -24.86 -29.65
C ALA A 43 12.70 -23.40 -29.31
N ILE A 44 12.08 -22.67 -30.24
CA ILE A 44 11.64 -21.28 -30.03
C ILE A 44 10.62 -21.21 -28.88
N GLY A 45 9.62 -22.10 -28.87
CA GLY A 45 8.60 -22.14 -27.82
C GLY A 45 9.17 -22.39 -26.41
N CYS A 46 10.13 -23.33 -26.30
CA CYS A 46 10.83 -23.59 -25.04
C CYS A 46 11.63 -22.37 -24.56
N ILE A 47 12.34 -21.68 -25.47
CA ILE A 47 13.10 -20.47 -25.14
C ILE A 47 12.15 -19.34 -24.69
N SER A 48 11.00 -19.16 -25.35
CA SER A 48 10.02 -18.15 -24.96
C SER A 48 9.46 -18.38 -23.55
N ILE A 49 9.22 -19.63 -23.14
CA ILE A 49 8.79 -19.94 -21.77
C ILE A 49 9.88 -19.56 -20.75
N LEU A 50 11.15 -19.90 -21.03
CA LEU A 50 12.27 -19.57 -20.15
C LEU A 50 12.46 -18.05 -19.99
N LEU A 51 12.39 -17.30 -21.09
CA LEU A 51 12.50 -15.84 -21.07
C LEU A 51 11.36 -15.20 -20.27
N TRP A 52 10.14 -15.71 -20.42
CA TRP A 52 8.97 -15.19 -19.73
C TRP A 52 9.06 -15.38 -18.21
N LEU A 53 9.53 -16.55 -17.76
CA LEU A 53 9.78 -16.82 -16.34
C LEU A 53 10.83 -15.87 -15.76
N ILE A 54 11.94 -15.61 -16.47
CA ILE A 54 13.02 -14.74 -15.98
C ILE A 54 12.56 -13.27 -15.88
N LEU A 55 11.78 -12.79 -16.85
CA LEU A 55 11.37 -11.39 -16.89
C LEU A 55 10.21 -11.05 -15.92
N ILE A 56 9.26 -11.97 -15.72
CA ILE A 56 8.05 -11.67 -14.95
C ILE A 56 8.15 -12.06 -13.47
N THR A 57 8.89 -13.12 -13.14
CA THR A 57 9.08 -13.57 -11.74
C THR A 57 9.61 -12.48 -10.80
N PRO A 58 10.60 -11.63 -11.15
CA PRO A 58 11.09 -10.61 -10.22
C PRO A 58 10.05 -9.53 -9.89
N ILE A 59 9.09 -9.28 -10.78
CA ILE A 59 8.04 -8.26 -10.58
C ILE A 59 7.05 -8.70 -9.49
N LEU A 60 6.82 -10.00 -9.32
CA LEU A 60 5.98 -10.53 -8.24
C LEU A 60 6.68 -10.48 -6.87
N GLY A 61 8.02 -10.51 -6.82
CA GLY A 61 8.79 -10.49 -5.56
C GLY A 61 8.85 -9.12 -4.86
N ILE A 62 8.61 -8.03 -5.60
CA ILE A 62 8.74 -6.66 -5.07
C ILE A 62 7.43 -6.16 -4.42
N ALA A 63 6.31 -6.88 -4.60
CA ALA A 63 5.03 -6.47 -4.04
C ALA A 63 4.90 -6.71 -2.51
N THR A 64 5.80 -7.49 -1.90
CA THR A 64 5.72 -7.83 -0.47
C THR A 64 6.71 -7.06 0.41
N SER A 65 7.61 -6.26 -0.16
CA SER A 65 8.64 -5.52 0.60
C SER A 65 8.21 -4.08 0.96
N LYS A 66 6.97 -3.91 1.47
CA LYS A 66 6.52 -2.65 2.08
C LYS A 66 6.60 -2.65 3.62
N LEU A 67 7.33 -3.59 4.21
CA LEU A 67 7.38 -3.83 5.67
C LEU A 67 8.80 -3.97 6.23
N GLY A 68 9.84 -3.43 5.57
CA GLY A 68 11.24 -3.66 5.95
C GLY A 68 12.04 -2.39 6.23
N ASN A 69 12.24 -2.09 7.51
CA ASN A 69 13.28 -1.20 8.08
C ASN A 69 13.33 0.27 7.62
N THR A 70 12.30 1.05 7.95
CA THR A 70 12.41 2.52 8.07
C THR A 70 13.39 2.84 9.23
N THR A 71 14.47 3.59 8.97
CA THR A 71 15.45 3.95 10.02
C THR A 71 14.82 4.87 11.07
N ALA A 72 15.45 5.05 12.24
CA ALA A 72 14.90 5.91 13.30
C ALA A 72 14.63 7.36 12.81
N ILE A 73 15.49 7.89 11.93
CA ILE A 73 15.33 9.21 11.31
C ILE A 73 14.14 9.21 10.35
N ASP A 74 13.97 8.14 9.56
CA ASP A 74 12.83 8.03 8.65
C ASP A 74 11.50 7.94 9.40
N LYS A 75 11.49 7.30 10.59
CA LYS A 75 10.30 7.20 11.44
C LYS A 75 9.88 8.56 12.00
N SER A 76 10.81 9.35 12.55
CA SER A 76 10.48 10.69 13.05
C SER A 76 10.03 11.63 11.93
N MET A 77 10.64 11.54 10.74
CA MET A 77 10.17 12.30 9.57
C MET A 77 8.77 11.89 9.13
N HIS A 78 8.43 10.60 9.21
CA HIS A 78 7.08 10.10 8.90
C HIS A 78 6.06 10.66 9.89
N VAL A 79 6.35 10.59 11.19
CA VAL A 79 5.50 11.18 12.23
C VAL A 79 5.31 12.66 12.01
N GLN A 80 6.38 13.39 11.69
CA GLN A 80 6.31 14.81 11.39
C GLN A 80 5.37 15.09 10.20
N ALA A 81 5.50 14.35 9.11
CA ALA A 81 4.65 14.51 7.93
C ALA A 81 3.17 14.25 8.25
N ASP A 82 2.88 13.17 8.98
CA ASP A 82 1.52 12.78 9.35
C ASP A 82 0.88 13.77 10.32
N VAL A 83 1.61 14.18 11.35
CA VAL A 83 1.16 15.19 12.31
C VAL A 83 0.87 16.52 11.60
N GLN A 84 1.70 16.95 10.65
CA GLN A 84 1.45 18.17 9.86
C GLN A 84 0.21 18.02 8.97
N ALA A 85 0.00 16.86 8.36
CA ALA A 85 -1.20 16.59 7.56
C ALA A 85 -2.47 16.63 8.42
N ILE A 86 -2.44 16.02 9.61
CA ILE A 86 -3.57 16.04 10.56
C ILE A 86 -3.82 17.47 11.07
N LYS A 87 -2.77 18.21 11.47
CA LYS A 87 -2.87 19.63 11.88
C LYS A 87 -3.57 20.48 10.81
N THR A 88 -3.19 20.30 9.55
CA THR A 88 -3.81 21.02 8.42
C THR A 88 -5.32 20.76 8.34
N GLN A 89 -5.75 19.50 8.49
CA GLN A 89 -7.17 19.17 8.45
C GLN A 89 -7.92 19.66 9.70
N LEU A 90 -7.30 19.61 10.89
CA LEU A 90 -7.88 20.17 12.11
C LEU A 90 -8.10 21.69 12.00
N GLN A 91 -7.14 22.41 11.41
CA GLN A 91 -7.29 23.85 11.14
C GLN A 91 -8.40 24.13 10.14
N LEU A 92 -8.56 23.30 9.12
CA LEU A 92 -9.69 23.42 8.19
C LEU A 92 -11.02 23.15 8.92
N TYR A 93 -11.09 22.13 9.77
CA TYR A 93 -12.28 21.84 10.58
C TYR A 93 -12.65 23.02 11.47
N GLU A 94 -11.67 23.62 12.15
CA GLU A 94 -11.85 24.82 12.97
C GLU A 94 -12.32 26.00 12.12
N SER A 95 -11.71 26.25 10.95
CA SER A 95 -12.12 27.35 10.07
C SER A 95 -13.58 27.22 9.61
N MET A 96 -14.08 25.99 9.47
CA MET A 96 -15.44 25.72 9.01
C MET A 96 -16.49 25.75 10.13
N ASN A 97 -16.14 25.30 11.33
CA ASN A 97 -17.07 25.14 12.45
C ASN A 97 -16.87 26.14 13.59
N GLY A 98 -15.72 26.81 13.64
CA GLY A 98 -15.30 27.75 14.69
C GLY A 98 -14.71 27.09 15.93
N PHE A 99 -14.58 25.76 15.95
CA PHE A 99 -14.05 25.01 17.10
C PHE A 99 -13.36 23.73 16.62
N PHE A 100 -12.40 23.24 17.42
CA PHE A 100 -11.77 21.94 17.20
C PHE A 100 -12.67 20.80 17.73
N PRO A 101 -12.53 19.57 17.18
CA PRO A 101 -13.23 18.40 17.72
C PRO A 101 -12.96 18.20 19.22
N ALA A 102 -13.94 17.67 19.95
CA ALA A 102 -13.75 17.32 21.36
C ALA A 102 -12.85 16.08 21.50
N THR A 103 -12.19 15.91 22.64
CA THR A 103 -11.39 14.69 22.92
C THR A 103 -12.21 13.41 22.77
N GLU A 104 -13.50 13.44 23.13
CA GLU A 104 -14.42 12.30 22.98
C GLU A 104 -14.74 11.96 21.52
N GLN A 105 -14.73 12.96 20.65
CA GLN A 105 -14.91 12.76 19.21
C GLN A 105 -13.59 12.32 18.55
N GLY A 106 -12.46 12.80 19.08
CA GLY A 106 -11.12 12.45 18.64
C GLY A 106 -10.82 12.85 17.20
N LEU A 107 -9.79 12.23 16.63
CA LEU A 107 -9.44 12.39 15.22
C LEU A 107 -10.45 11.72 14.27
N GLN A 108 -11.30 10.83 14.80
CA GLN A 108 -12.35 10.16 14.06
C GLN A 108 -13.37 11.16 13.49
N ALA A 109 -13.51 12.34 14.11
CA ALA A 109 -14.30 13.44 13.58
C ALA A 109 -13.85 13.92 12.18
N LEU A 110 -12.59 13.66 11.79
CA LEU A 110 -12.06 13.99 10.47
C LEU A 110 -12.43 12.97 9.39
N VAL A 111 -12.73 11.73 9.79
CA VAL A 111 -13.06 10.62 8.89
C VAL A 111 -14.56 10.41 8.78
N THR A 112 -15.24 10.42 9.92
CA THR A 112 -16.68 10.20 10.04
C THR A 112 -17.34 11.35 10.77
N GLN A 113 -18.54 11.71 10.34
CA GLN A 113 -19.29 12.78 10.97
C GLN A 113 -19.59 12.43 12.43
N PRO A 114 -19.17 13.25 13.41
CA PRO A 114 -19.45 12.98 14.80
C PRO A 114 -20.95 13.12 15.07
N GLN A 115 -21.51 12.15 15.79
CA GLN A 115 -22.90 12.15 16.25
C GLN A 115 -23.07 12.73 17.67
N ASN A 116 -21.96 13.01 18.36
CA ASN A 116 -21.94 13.56 19.70
C ASN A 116 -21.75 15.08 19.64
N ASP A 117 -22.29 15.80 20.63
CA ASP A 117 -22.03 17.22 20.80
C ASP A 117 -20.54 17.51 21.04
N PRO A 118 -19.97 18.60 20.49
CA PRO A 118 -20.60 19.62 19.65
C PRO A 118 -20.77 19.16 18.20
N HIS A 119 -21.98 19.34 17.65
CA HIS A 119 -22.27 19.02 16.25
C HIS A 119 -21.65 20.04 15.29
N PRO A 120 -20.87 19.59 14.27
CA PRO A 120 -20.34 20.49 13.26
C PRO A 120 -21.46 21.07 12.39
N THR A 121 -21.47 22.40 12.26
CA THR A 121 -22.38 23.12 11.35
C THR A 121 -22.14 22.74 9.89
N ARG A 122 -20.88 22.54 9.52
CA ARG A 122 -20.47 22.08 8.18
C ARG A 122 -19.43 20.98 8.32
N TRP A 123 -19.80 19.77 7.95
CA TRP A 123 -18.92 18.61 7.98
C TRP A 123 -18.67 18.08 6.57
N TYR A 124 -17.41 17.78 6.28
CA TYR A 124 -16.96 17.07 5.09
C TYR A 124 -15.95 16.02 5.54
N GLN A 125 -15.83 14.95 4.76
CA GLN A 125 -14.80 13.95 4.99
C GLN A 125 -13.43 14.54 4.65
N LEU A 126 -12.66 14.91 5.68
CA LEU A 126 -11.32 15.50 5.54
C LEU A 126 -10.24 14.43 5.38
N PHE A 127 -10.47 13.25 5.96
CA PHE A 127 -9.62 12.07 5.79
C PHE A 127 -10.43 10.86 5.33
N LYS A 128 -9.84 10.06 4.44
CA LYS A 128 -10.40 8.76 4.08
C LYS A 128 -10.23 7.73 5.20
N GLU A 129 -9.04 7.71 5.78
CA GLU A 129 -8.61 6.85 6.87
C GLU A 129 -7.50 7.60 7.61
N LEU A 130 -7.42 7.42 8.94
CA LEU A 130 -6.35 8.03 9.73
C LEU A 130 -5.04 7.28 9.49
N PRO A 131 -3.92 7.99 9.24
CA PRO A 131 -2.61 7.35 9.21
C PRO A 131 -2.29 6.80 10.61
N LYS A 132 -1.54 5.70 10.63
CA LYS A 132 -0.98 5.13 11.85
C LYS A 132 0.48 5.53 11.94
N ASP A 133 0.98 5.66 13.16
CA ASP A 133 2.38 5.95 13.39
C ASP A 133 3.28 4.80 12.83
N PRO A 134 4.59 5.02 12.68
CA PRO A 134 5.52 3.99 12.21
C PRO A 134 5.64 2.75 13.12
N TRP A 135 5.05 2.78 14.31
CA TRP A 135 5.05 1.70 15.30
C TRP A 135 3.70 0.97 15.37
N GLY A 136 2.71 1.40 14.59
CA GLY A 136 1.38 0.82 14.46
C GLY A 136 0.34 1.36 15.45
N SER A 137 0.66 2.41 16.21
CA SER A 137 -0.25 3.07 17.14
C SER A 137 -1.02 4.21 16.45
N ASP A 138 -2.21 4.49 16.96
CA ASP A 138 -3.00 5.64 16.51
C ASP A 138 -2.45 6.93 17.14
N TYR A 139 -2.57 8.05 16.42
CA TYR A 139 -2.19 9.36 16.95
C TYR A 139 -3.07 9.78 18.11
N ILE A 140 -2.46 10.35 19.13
CA ILE A 140 -3.15 10.81 20.34
C ILE A 140 -3.53 12.26 20.15
N TYR A 141 -4.82 12.53 20.34
CA TYR A 141 -5.40 13.87 20.27
C TYR A 141 -6.10 14.22 21.58
N ARG A 142 -5.81 15.41 22.11
CA ARG A 142 -6.42 15.92 23.34
C ARG A 142 -6.78 17.39 23.21
N ASN A 143 -8.03 17.72 23.52
CA ASN A 143 -8.58 19.07 23.52
C ASN A 143 -9.55 19.23 24.72
N PRO A 144 -9.24 20.12 25.69
CA PRO A 144 -8.09 21.03 25.75
C PRO A 144 -6.76 20.30 25.94
N GLY A 145 -5.69 20.81 25.34
CA GLY A 145 -4.34 20.25 25.46
C GLY A 145 -3.77 20.36 26.88
N LEU A 146 -2.93 19.40 27.26
CA LEU A 146 -2.14 19.41 28.49
C LEU A 146 -0.96 20.40 28.38
N LYS A 147 -0.24 20.38 27.25
CA LYS A 147 0.86 21.33 26.97
C LYS A 147 0.33 22.63 26.40
N ASN A 148 -0.75 22.58 25.62
CA ASN A 148 -1.41 23.75 25.04
C ASN A 148 -2.82 23.93 25.61
N PRO A 149 -2.98 24.54 26.80
CA PRO A 149 -4.30 24.72 27.41
C PRO A 149 -5.23 25.64 26.60
N GLY A 150 -4.68 26.47 25.71
CA GLY A 150 -5.46 27.31 24.79
C GLY A 150 -5.78 26.65 23.43
N GLY A 151 -5.43 25.37 23.24
CA GLY A 151 -5.62 24.67 21.98
C GLY A 151 -5.71 23.16 22.19
N TYR A 152 -5.14 22.41 21.25
CA TYR A 152 -5.10 20.96 21.30
C TYR A 152 -3.67 20.44 21.32
N ASP A 153 -3.51 19.24 21.84
CA ASP A 153 -2.30 18.45 21.77
C ASP A 153 -2.50 17.32 20.75
N LEU A 154 -1.49 17.12 19.90
CA LEU A 154 -1.44 16.05 18.90
C LEU A 154 -0.01 15.51 18.83
N TYR A 155 0.15 14.22 19.12
CA TYR A 155 1.44 13.56 19.17
C TYR A 155 1.31 12.04 18.94
N SER A 156 2.45 11.41 18.69
CA SER A 156 2.61 9.97 18.56
C SER A 156 3.17 9.42 19.87
N ALA A 157 2.65 8.27 20.33
CA ALA A 157 3.15 7.56 21.51
C ALA A 157 4.58 7.01 21.32
N GLY A 158 5.08 7.02 20.08
CA GLY A 158 6.46 6.67 19.81
C GLY A 158 6.74 5.15 19.92
N PRO A 159 8.02 4.77 20.07
CA PRO A 159 8.44 3.38 20.13
C PRO A 159 7.85 2.56 21.28
N ASP A 160 7.62 3.17 22.44
CA ASP A 160 7.15 2.45 23.63
C ASP A 160 5.62 2.23 23.63
N ARG A 161 4.90 2.90 22.73
CA ARG A 161 3.44 2.89 22.56
C ARG A 161 2.66 3.32 23.81
N GLN A 162 3.30 4.07 24.70
CA GLN A 162 2.68 4.62 25.89
C GLN A 162 2.55 6.13 25.71
N ALA A 163 1.35 6.65 25.96
CA ALA A 163 1.12 8.09 25.92
C ALA A 163 1.74 8.78 27.14
N ASP A 164 2.10 10.05 26.98
CA ASP A 164 2.56 10.93 28.06
C ASP A 164 3.93 10.52 28.63
N THR A 165 4.80 9.93 27.81
CA THR A 165 6.17 9.52 28.12
C THR A 165 7.21 10.44 27.47
N ALA A 166 8.50 10.19 27.74
CA ALA A 166 9.59 11.04 27.23
C ALA A 166 9.91 10.82 25.74
N ASP A 167 9.45 9.72 25.15
CA ASP A 167 9.66 9.36 23.74
C ASP A 167 8.52 9.78 22.82
N ASP A 168 7.48 10.42 23.36
CA ASP A 168 6.38 11.01 22.59
C ASP A 168 6.91 11.99 21.52
N ASP A 169 6.53 11.77 20.26
CA ASP A 169 6.91 12.62 19.13
C ASP A 169 5.75 13.55 18.73
N TRP A 170 5.98 14.86 18.92
CA TRP A 170 5.00 15.93 18.72
C TRP A 170 4.97 16.46 17.28
N GLY A 171 5.77 15.86 16.37
CA GLY A 171 5.91 16.28 14.98
C GLY A 171 6.47 17.70 14.84
N GLY A 172 7.26 18.15 15.81
CA GLY A 172 7.96 19.43 15.83
C GLY A 172 9.45 19.18 16.04
N GLY A 173 10.27 19.65 15.11
CA GLY A 173 11.72 19.70 15.27
C GLY A 173 12.17 20.83 16.17
#